data_AF-A0A4R9K4P7-F1
#
_entry.id   AF-A0A4R9K4P7-F1
#
_cell.length_a   1.000
_cell.length_b   1.000
_cell.length_c   1.000
_cell.angle_alpha   90.00
_cell.angle_beta   90.00
_cell.angle_gamma   90.00
#
_symmetry.space_group_name_H-M   'P 1'
#
loop_
_entity.id
_entity.type
_entity.pdbx_description
1 polymer ?
#
loop_
_entity_poly.entity_id
_entity_poly.type
_entity_poly.pdbx_seq_one_letter_code
_entity_poly.pdbx_strand_id
1 'polypeptide(L)'
;MVSLGYIYRRDIYFLFARDQSVRAEKAKEKAIELWKAGNLKEQDIIDFQNIAQTFSEKDPLDPVAFHLISRSLYWNLIRLGISFDSSSLILNLGSNFSDFIGRTQLAEETLDRIFWNARQAEALASSPFSDWENNRVLLFLVETHRQVKLPLVLTKEYGSLDTEKMSPEFQSMFIWLLTFNMMQAGDANGLEKIIETTKQGTYKGEIKFSPREENFLKGMGKYYKKDYVGSLSLLRSTKTENPDRITETSILTEATIFHMQNLTQKGIDLLEVYYEKSGKRNPEILNIVRQMIKDRPGTKTKLDIGPLK
;
A
#
# COMPACT_ATOMS: atom_id res chain seq x y z
N MET A 1 40.30 13.98 39.51
CA MET A 1 40.65 14.55 38.19
C MET A 1 40.50 13.49 37.10
N VAL A 2 39.27 13.25 36.59
CA VAL A 2 39.00 12.38 35.42
C VAL A 2 37.80 12.93 34.60
N SER A 3 37.70 14.26 34.42
CA SER A 3 36.60 14.88 33.69
C SER A 3 36.99 15.39 32.30
N LEU A 4 38.24 15.85 32.12
CA LEU A 4 38.70 16.42 30.85
C LEU A 4 38.77 15.38 29.71
N GLY A 5 39.29 14.17 29.97
CA GLY A 5 39.43 13.14 28.92
C GLY A 5 38.11 12.57 28.39
N TYR A 6 37.03 12.59 29.19
CA TYR A 6 35.71 12.09 28.78
C TYR A 6 34.93 13.13 27.98
N ILE A 7 35.09 14.42 28.31
CA ILE A 7 34.47 15.54 27.60
C ILE A 7 35.06 15.66 26.18
N TYR A 8 36.39 15.66 26.04
CA TYR A 8 37.04 15.71 24.71
C TYR A 8 36.67 14.53 23.80
N ARG A 9 36.53 13.31 24.34
CA ARG A 9 36.09 12.14 23.54
C ARG A 9 34.64 12.24 23.09
N ARG A 10 33.77 12.82 23.91
CA ARG A 10 32.37 13.10 23.54
C ARG A 10 32.29 14.16 22.44
N ASP A 11 33.01 15.27 22.57
CA ASP A 11 32.97 16.36 21.60
C ASP A 11 33.47 15.92 20.22
N ILE A 12 34.54 15.11 20.16
CA ILE A 12 35.05 14.51 18.92
C ILE A 12 34.03 13.54 18.31
N TYR A 13 33.39 12.70 19.13
CA TYR A 13 32.33 11.80 18.68
C TYR A 13 31.15 12.56 18.05
N PHE A 14 30.71 13.65 18.69
CA PHE A 14 29.65 14.51 18.17
C PHE A 14 30.03 15.23 16.87
N LEU A 15 31.31 15.60 16.68
CA LEU A 15 31.78 16.18 15.41
C LEU A 15 31.68 15.18 14.25
N PHE A 16 32.06 13.92 14.47
CA PHE A 16 31.94 12.87 13.46
C PHE A 16 30.47 12.51 13.18
N ALA A 17 29.64 12.41 14.22
CA ALA A 17 28.20 12.19 14.08
C ALA A 17 27.54 13.32 13.26
N ARG A 18 27.89 14.58 13.53
CA ARG A 18 27.38 15.73 12.78
C ARG A 18 27.82 15.73 11.31
N ASP A 19 29.05 15.35 11.01
CA ASP A 19 29.51 15.19 9.62
C ASP A 19 28.73 14.08 8.90
N GLN A 20 28.48 12.95 9.57
CA GLN A 20 27.65 11.87 8.99
C GLN A 20 26.20 12.28 8.79
N SER A 21 25.60 13.02 9.74
CA SER A 21 24.26 13.58 9.61
C SER A 21 24.15 14.46 8.35
N VAL A 22 25.08 15.39 8.16
CA VAL A 22 25.10 16.27 6.97
C VAL A 22 25.28 15.48 5.68
N ARG A 23 26.13 14.45 5.68
CA ARG A 23 26.32 13.58 4.50
C ARG A 23 25.07 12.78 4.17
N ALA A 24 24.38 12.25 5.19
CA ALA A 24 23.16 11.47 5.01
C ALA A 24 22.02 12.34 4.48
N GLU A 25 21.87 13.57 4.98
CA GLU A 25 20.92 14.56 4.46
C GLU A 25 21.22 14.96 3.00
N LYS A 26 22.49 15.17 2.65
CA LYS A 26 22.88 15.41 1.25
C LYS A 26 22.59 14.23 0.34
N ALA A 27 22.81 12.99 0.81
CA ALA A 27 22.50 11.79 0.04
C ALA A 27 20.99 11.64 -0.18
N LYS A 28 20.18 11.97 0.83
CA LYS A 28 18.71 12.06 0.75
C LYS A 28 18.28 13.06 -0.32
N GLU A 29 18.77 14.30 -0.26
CA GLU A 29 18.44 15.35 -1.24
C GLU A 29 18.83 14.93 -2.66
N LYS A 30 20.06 14.41 -2.84
CA LYS A 30 20.53 13.89 -4.13
C LYS A 30 19.61 12.79 -4.69
N ALA A 31 19.19 11.83 -3.86
CA ALA A 31 18.32 10.75 -4.28
C ALA A 31 16.94 11.27 -4.75
N ILE A 32 16.38 12.24 -4.04
CA ILE A 32 15.09 12.88 -4.39
C ILE A 32 15.22 13.66 -5.71
N GLU A 33 16.30 14.41 -5.91
CA GLU A 33 16.55 15.14 -7.16
C GLU A 33 16.72 14.21 -8.35
N LEU A 34 17.51 13.14 -8.20
CA LEU A 34 17.69 12.12 -9.23
C LEU A 34 16.39 11.39 -9.56
N TRP A 35 15.56 11.09 -8.55
CA TRP A 35 14.24 10.50 -8.76
C TRP A 35 13.35 11.43 -9.59
N LYS A 36 13.24 12.71 -9.19
CA LYS A 36 12.45 13.72 -9.93
C LYS A 36 12.92 13.88 -11.39
N ALA A 37 14.22 13.70 -11.63
CA ALA A 37 14.81 13.77 -12.97
C ALA A 37 14.72 12.44 -13.76
N GLY A 38 14.20 11.36 -13.18
CA GLY A 38 14.16 10.03 -13.80
C GLY A 38 15.54 9.37 -13.96
N ASN A 39 16.54 9.83 -13.21
CA ASN A 39 17.95 9.43 -13.33
C ASN A 39 18.50 8.70 -12.10
N LEU A 40 17.64 8.30 -11.16
CA LEU A 40 18.04 7.57 -9.95
C LEU A 40 18.55 6.17 -10.31
N LYS A 41 19.80 5.87 -9.99
CA LYS A 41 20.42 4.56 -10.24
C LYS A 41 20.48 3.72 -8.97
N GLU A 42 20.62 2.41 -9.14
CA GLU A 42 20.82 1.47 -8.04
C GLU A 42 22.01 1.85 -7.14
N GLN A 43 23.12 2.27 -7.74
CA GLN A 43 24.30 2.69 -6.98
C GLN A 43 24.00 3.89 -6.07
N ASP A 44 23.19 4.86 -6.51
CA ASP A 44 22.83 6.02 -5.68
C ASP A 44 21.99 5.60 -4.46
N ILE A 45 21.15 4.57 -4.61
CA ILE A 45 20.34 4.01 -3.51
C ILE A 45 21.25 3.26 -2.52
N ILE A 46 22.17 2.44 -3.02
CA ILE A 46 23.15 1.70 -2.22
C ILE A 46 24.04 2.68 -1.44
N ASP A 47 24.54 3.73 -2.10
CA ASP A 47 25.36 4.76 -1.48
C ASP A 47 24.59 5.48 -0.37
N PHE A 48 23.33 5.87 -0.64
CA PHE A 48 22.48 6.49 0.38
C PHE A 48 22.26 5.57 1.58
N GLN A 49 21.94 4.30 1.32
CA GLN A 49 21.74 3.30 2.37
C GLN A 49 23.00 3.08 3.23
N ASN A 50 24.18 3.01 2.61
CA ASN A 50 25.45 2.83 3.31
C ASN A 50 25.80 4.06 4.17
N ILE A 51 25.55 5.27 3.66
CA ILE A 51 25.76 6.51 4.42
C ILE A 51 24.81 6.58 5.61
N ALA A 52 23.54 6.22 5.43
CA ALA A 52 22.55 6.22 6.52
C ALA A 52 22.89 5.17 7.60
N GLN A 53 23.37 3.98 7.21
CA GLN A 53 23.88 2.98 8.16
C GLN A 53 25.12 3.47 8.91
N THR A 54 26.07 4.08 8.21
CA THR A 54 27.24 4.68 8.85
C THR A 54 26.83 5.76 9.85
N PHE A 55 25.80 6.55 9.53
CA PHE A 55 25.28 7.55 10.45
C PHE A 55 24.68 6.89 11.71
N SER A 56 23.85 5.86 11.59
CA SER A 56 23.26 5.20 12.77
C SER A 56 24.30 4.47 13.63
N GLU A 57 25.37 3.95 13.04
CA GLU A 57 26.50 3.39 13.80
C GLU A 57 27.28 4.47 14.56
N LYS A 58 27.39 5.67 14.00
CA LYS A 58 28.09 6.81 14.62
C LYS A 58 27.21 7.59 15.59
N ASP A 59 25.90 7.52 15.48
CA ASP A 59 24.95 8.09 16.45
C ASP A 59 23.70 7.20 16.58
N PRO A 60 23.76 6.13 17.41
CA PRO A 60 22.70 5.14 17.52
C PRO A 60 21.49 5.63 18.32
N LEU A 61 21.53 6.86 18.85
CA LEU A 61 20.42 7.47 19.57
C LEU A 61 19.69 8.53 18.72
N ASP A 62 20.22 8.89 17.55
CA ASP A 62 19.57 9.83 16.66
C ASP A 62 18.44 9.12 15.86
N PRO A 63 17.16 9.49 16.05
CA PRO A 63 16.05 8.89 15.33
C PRO A 63 16.11 9.15 13.81
N VAL A 64 16.73 10.26 13.38
CA VAL A 64 16.85 10.61 11.96
C VAL A 64 17.71 9.58 11.22
N ALA A 65 18.77 9.07 11.84
CA ALA A 65 19.64 8.07 11.22
C ALA A 65 18.87 6.82 10.81
N PHE A 66 18.01 6.30 11.69
CA PHE A 66 17.16 5.13 11.39
C PHE A 66 16.07 5.46 10.38
N HIS A 67 15.46 6.64 10.45
CA HIS A 67 14.50 7.09 9.43
C HIS A 67 15.14 7.10 8.03
N LEU A 68 16.35 7.60 7.90
CA LEU A 68 17.06 7.67 6.61
C LEU A 68 17.38 6.28 6.05
N ILE A 69 17.65 5.29 6.89
CA ILE A 69 17.78 3.89 6.46
C ILE A 69 16.45 3.39 5.89
N SER A 70 15.33 3.58 6.59
CA SER A 70 14.01 3.20 6.07
C SER A 70 13.66 3.92 4.76
N ARG A 71 14.00 5.20 4.65
CA ARG A 71 13.78 5.99 3.42
C ARG A 71 14.63 5.49 2.25
N SER A 72 15.88 5.10 2.48
CA SER A 72 16.72 4.48 1.44
C SER A 72 16.15 3.14 0.96
N LEU A 73 15.61 2.33 1.88
CA LEU A 73 15.03 1.04 1.57
C LEU A 73 13.72 1.16 0.77
N TYR A 74 12.95 2.23 0.95
CA TYR A 74 11.78 2.51 0.11
C TYR A 74 12.15 2.59 -1.38
N TRP A 75 13.28 3.22 -1.72
CA TRP A 75 13.73 3.28 -3.11
C TRP A 75 14.10 1.92 -3.69
N ASN A 76 14.50 0.94 -2.86
CA ASN A 76 14.67 -0.44 -3.30
C ASN A 76 13.33 -1.06 -3.72
N LEU A 77 12.22 -0.76 -3.03
CA LEU A 77 10.89 -1.24 -3.44
C LEU A 77 10.50 -0.69 -4.82
N ILE A 78 10.72 0.61 -5.03
CA ILE A 78 10.48 1.23 -6.34
C ILE A 78 11.31 0.55 -7.44
N ARG A 79 12.58 0.23 -7.15
CA ARG A 79 13.46 -0.51 -8.09
C ARG A 79 12.94 -1.91 -8.42
N LEU A 80 12.26 -2.58 -7.49
CA LEU A 80 11.62 -3.87 -7.73
C LEU A 80 10.34 -3.77 -8.59
N GLY A 81 10.01 -2.58 -9.08
CA GLY A 81 8.82 -2.34 -9.90
C GLY A 81 7.55 -2.07 -9.08
N ILE A 82 7.68 -1.89 -7.76
CA ILE A 82 6.54 -1.54 -6.90
C ILE A 82 6.30 -0.05 -7.04
N SER A 83 5.33 0.33 -7.87
CA SER A 83 4.90 1.72 -8.08
C SER A 83 3.56 1.96 -7.37
N PHE A 84 3.42 3.11 -6.73
CA PHE A 84 2.18 3.54 -6.06
C PHE A 84 1.43 4.57 -6.91
N ASP A 85 1.00 4.17 -8.10
CA ASP A 85 0.24 4.99 -9.04
C ASP A 85 -1.24 4.57 -9.14
N SER A 86 -2.07 5.35 -9.85
CA SER A 86 -3.49 5.01 -10.07
C SER A 86 -3.67 3.61 -10.68
N SER A 87 -2.85 3.23 -11.66
CA SER A 87 -2.99 1.95 -12.37
C SER A 87 -2.76 0.78 -11.43
N SER A 88 -1.67 0.85 -10.65
CA SER A 88 -1.31 -0.14 -9.64
C SER A 88 -2.39 -0.26 -8.57
N LEU A 89 -3.00 0.85 -8.15
CA LEU A 89 -4.08 0.83 -7.17
C LEU A 89 -5.25 0.04 -7.72
N ILE A 90 -5.77 0.45 -8.88
CA ILE A 90 -6.94 -0.17 -9.52
C ILE A 90 -6.73 -1.65 -9.80
N LEU A 91 -5.53 -2.06 -10.25
CA LEU A 91 -5.23 -3.47 -10.51
C LEU A 91 -5.30 -4.34 -9.25
N ASN A 92 -5.02 -3.75 -8.08
CA ASN A 92 -4.91 -4.46 -6.81
C ASN A 92 -6.10 -4.21 -5.86
N LEU A 93 -7.07 -3.37 -6.24
CA LEU A 93 -8.32 -3.22 -5.51
C LEU A 93 -9.10 -4.55 -5.50
N GLY A 94 -9.49 -4.99 -4.31
CA GLY A 94 -10.18 -6.27 -4.12
C GLY A 94 -9.25 -7.49 -3.99
N SER A 95 -7.94 -7.32 -4.15
CA SER A 95 -6.93 -8.34 -3.87
C SER A 95 -6.30 -8.17 -2.48
N ASN A 96 -5.48 -9.13 -2.05
CA ASN A 96 -4.68 -8.98 -0.84
C ASN A 96 -3.48 -8.06 -1.13
N PHE A 97 -3.07 -7.26 -0.14
CA PHE A 97 -1.91 -6.36 -0.32
C PHE A 97 -0.61 -7.12 -0.67
N SER A 98 -0.48 -8.38 -0.23
CA SER A 98 0.63 -9.26 -0.60
C SER A 98 0.74 -9.51 -2.11
N ASP A 99 -0.39 -9.46 -2.82
CA ASP A 99 -0.45 -9.70 -4.26
C ASP A 99 0.07 -8.48 -5.03
N PHE A 100 -0.04 -7.28 -4.45
CA PHE A 100 0.53 -6.03 -4.97
C PHE A 100 2.06 -5.96 -4.79
N ILE A 101 2.55 -6.18 -3.56
CA ILE A 101 4.00 -6.14 -3.28
C ILE A 101 4.75 -7.24 -4.03
N GLY A 102 4.06 -8.35 -4.31
CA GLY A 102 4.67 -9.56 -4.82
C GLY A 102 5.32 -10.37 -3.70
N ARG A 103 5.25 -11.70 -3.80
CA ARG A 103 5.80 -12.63 -2.81
C ARG A 103 7.26 -12.96 -3.10
N THR A 104 8.06 -11.94 -3.40
CA THR A 104 9.50 -12.12 -3.58
C THR A 104 10.17 -11.98 -2.22
N GLN A 105 11.07 -12.91 -1.89
CA GLN A 105 11.83 -12.87 -0.64
C GLN A 105 12.53 -11.50 -0.46
N LEU A 106 13.00 -10.91 -1.55
CA LEU A 106 13.68 -9.61 -1.54
C LEU A 106 12.76 -8.44 -1.14
N ALA A 107 11.50 -8.44 -1.59
CA ALA A 107 10.53 -7.41 -1.21
C ALA A 107 10.10 -7.53 0.25
N GLU A 108 9.86 -8.77 0.72
CA GLU A 108 9.52 -9.07 2.11
C GLU A 108 10.63 -8.64 3.07
N GLU A 109 11.88 -9.05 2.79
CA GLU A 109 13.05 -8.64 3.59
C GLU A 109 13.24 -7.11 3.60
N THR A 110 12.98 -6.44 2.48
CA THR A 110 13.06 -4.98 2.40
C THR A 110 12.00 -4.31 3.28
N LEU A 111 10.76 -4.79 3.26
CA LEU A 111 9.67 -4.27 4.09
C LEU A 111 9.93 -4.49 5.57
N ASP A 112 10.40 -5.67 5.97
CA ASP A 112 10.77 -5.94 7.37
C ASP A 112 11.86 -5.00 7.87
N ARG A 113 12.89 -4.74 7.04
CA ARG A 113 13.93 -3.77 7.38
C ARG A 113 13.40 -2.35 7.48
N ILE A 114 12.47 -1.95 6.61
CA ILE A 114 11.79 -0.64 6.71
C ILE A 114 11.06 -0.53 8.04
N PHE A 115 10.30 -1.56 8.43
CA PHE A 115 9.54 -1.58 9.68
C PHE A 115 10.44 -1.40 10.89
N TRP A 116 11.48 -2.22 11.04
CA TRP A 116 12.34 -2.16 12.21
C TRP A 116 13.04 -0.81 12.34
N ASN A 117 13.57 -0.26 11.25
CA ASN A 117 14.24 1.03 11.28
C ASN A 117 13.26 2.19 11.53
N ALA A 118 12.07 2.17 10.92
CA ALA A 118 11.09 3.25 11.11
C ALA A 118 10.50 3.22 12.52
N ARG A 119 10.35 2.01 13.09
CA ARG A 119 9.90 1.81 14.47
C ARG A 119 10.98 2.21 15.48
N GLN A 120 12.24 1.92 15.17
CA GLN A 120 13.38 2.37 15.98
C GLN A 120 13.47 3.90 15.99
N ALA A 121 13.29 4.56 14.84
CA ALA A 121 13.22 6.02 14.76
C ALA A 121 12.08 6.59 15.63
N GLU A 122 10.89 5.99 15.59
CA GLU A 122 9.76 6.39 16.44
C GLU A 122 10.04 6.17 17.93
N ALA A 123 10.71 5.07 18.29
CA ALA A 123 11.02 4.71 19.68
C ALA A 123 12.10 5.61 20.31
N LEU A 124 13.07 6.09 19.52
CA LEU A 124 14.15 6.97 19.99
C LEU A 124 13.74 8.45 20.01
N ALA A 125 12.72 8.83 19.25
CA ALA A 125 12.26 10.21 19.17
C ALA A 125 11.55 10.64 20.46
N SER A 126 12.13 11.61 21.18
CA SER A 126 11.47 12.30 22.29
C SER A 126 10.47 13.36 21.83
N SER A 127 10.60 13.84 20.59
CA SER A 127 9.69 14.75 19.91
C SER A 127 9.70 14.49 18.39
N PRO A 128 8.64 14.88 17.65
CA PRO A 128 8.63 14.76 16.19
C PRO A 128 9.83 15.48 15.55
N PHE A 129 10.60 14.75 14.73
CA PHE A 129 11.65 15.33 13.88
C PHE A 129 11.07 15.86 12.56
N SER A 130 11.87 16.56 11.76
CA SER A 130 11.42 17.22 10.52
C SER A 130 10.68 16.28 9.54
N ASP A 131 11.20 15.06 9.37
CA ASP A 131 10.66 14.03 8.50
C ASP A 131 9.68 13.05 9.22
N TRP A 132 9.07 13.47 10.33
CA TRP A 132 8.19 12.61 11.15
C TRP A 132 7.03 11.99 10.36
N GLU A 133 6.33 12.79 9.57
CA GLU A 133 5.20 12.30 8.74
C GLU A 133 5.68 11.25 7.73
N ASN A 134 6.84 11.47 7.11
CA ASN A 134 7.44 10.50 6.19
C ASN A 134 7.72 9.16 6.87
N ASN A 135 8.24 9.19 8.10
CA ASN A 135 8.46 7.99 8.90
C ASN A 135 7.14 7.25 9.20
N ARG A 136 6.08 8.00 9.53
CA ARG A 136 4.75 7.44 9.81
C ARG A 136 4.13 6.81 8.56
N VAL A 137 4.33 7.36 7.37
CA VAL A 137 3.86 6.73 6.12
C VAL A 137 4.62 5.45 5.81
N LEU A 138 5.93 5.41 6.07
CA LEU A 138 6.72 4.18 5.93
C LEU A 138 6.23 3.08 6.90
N LEU A 139 5.87 3.45 8.14
CA LEU A 139 5.21 2.52 9.05
C LEU A 139 3.84 2.08 8.51
N PHE A 140 3.03 2.99 7.96
CA PHE A 140 1.73 2.65 7.38
C PHE A 140 1.87 1.64 6.23
N LEU A 141 2.86 1.81 5.37
CA LEU A 141 3.18 0.85 4.30
C LEU A 141 3.39 -0.56 4.88
N VAL A 142 4.29 -0.70 5.85
CA VAL A 142 4.64 -2.04 6.34
C VAL A 142 3.55 -2.62 7.24
N GLU A 143 2.83 -1.81 8.00
CA GLU A 143 1.67 -2.28 8.78
C GLU A 143 0.54 -2.76 7.86
N THR A 144 0.34 -2.10 6.71
CA THR A 144 -0.59 -2.59 5.67
C THR A 144 -0.12 -3.92 5.08
N HIS A 145 1.19 -4.09 4.86
CA HIS A 145 1.76 -5.34 4.36
C HIS A 145 1.61 -6.50 5.34
N ARG A 146 1.93 -6.26 6.62
CA ARG A 146 1.93 -7.29 7.66
C ARG A 146 0.52 -7.80 7.99
N GLN A 147 -0.52 -7.02 7.69
CA GLN A 147 -1.93 -7.36 7.90
C GLN A 147 -2.24 -7.83 9.34
N VAL A 148 -1.46 -7.40 10.32
CA VAL A 148 -1.67 -7.71 11.74
C VAL A 148 -2.83 -6.89 12.31
N LYS A 149 -3.00 -5.65 11.83
CA LYS A 149 -4.08 -4.75 12.23
C LYS A 149 -5.19 -4.77 11.20
N LEU A 150 -6.43 -4.64 11.67
CA LEU A 150 -7.58 -4.48 10.79
C LEU A 150 -7.48 -3.17 9.98
N PRO A 151 -7.95 -3.11 8.73
CA PRO A 151 -7.92 -1.90 7.91
C PRO A 151 -8.52 -0.67 8.60
N LEU A 152 -9.62 -0.85 9.35
CA LEU A 152 -10.26 0.23 10.11
C LEU A 152 -9.37 0.81 11.22
N VAL A 153 -8.46 0.02 11.80
CA VAL A 153 -7.50 0.50 12.80
C VAL A 153 -6.41 1.30 12.10
N LEU A 154 -5.91 0.80 10.97
CA LEU A 154 -4.88 1.48 10.18
C LEU A 154 -5.37 2.85 9.66
N THR A 155 -6.60 2.93 9.15
CA THR A 155 -7.16 4.22 8.69
C THR A 155 -7.34 5.22 9.82
N LYS A 156 -7.61 4.77 11.05
CA LYS A 156 -7.67 5.66 12.23
C LYS A 156 -6.29 6.14 12.67
N GLU A 157 -5.28 5.27 12.64
CA GLU A 157 -3.92 5.59 13.10
C GLU A 157 -3.13 6.46 12.11
N TYR A 158 -3.39 6.29 10.81
CA TYR A 158 -2.63 6.93 9.74
C TYR A 158 -3.47 7.85 8.84
N GLY A 159 -4.81 7.87 8.96
CA GLY A 159 -5.65 8.72 8.13
C GLY A 159 -5.60 10.22 8.46
N SER A 160 -4.98 10.59 9.58
CA SER A 160 -4.81 11.99 10.00
C SER A 160 -3.40 12.53 9.78
N LEU A 161 -2.55 11.82 9.02
CA LEU A 161 -1.21 12.31 8.69
C LEU A 161 -1.29 13.62 7.90
N ASP A 162 -0.34 14.51 8.18
CA ASP A 162 -0.27 15.84 7.60
C ASP A 162 0.42 15.78 6.23
N THR A 163 -0.39 15.79 5.16
CA THR A 163 0.08 15.71 3.79
C THR A 163 0.93 16.90 3.35
N GLU A 164 0.81 18.06 4.02
CA GLU A 164 1.61 19.25 3.69
C GLU A 164 3.06 19.12 4.17
N LYS A 165 3.28 18.38 5.26
CA LYS A 165 4.62 18.07 5.80
C LYS A 165 5.25 16.83 5.17
N MET A 166 4.50 16.09 4.38
CA MET A 166 4.95 14.90 3.70
C MET A 166 5.76 15.23 2.44
N SER A 167 6.88 14.55 2.25
CA SER A 167 7.68 14.72 1.04
C SER A 167 6.93 14.20 -0.20
N PRO A 168 7.09 14.82 -1.39
CA PRO A 168 6.31 14.51 -2.58
C PRO A 168 6.31 13.02 -2.98
N GLU A 169 7.43 12.33 -2.82
CA GLU A 169 7.58 10.91 -3.16
C GLU A 169 6.70 9.97 -2.33
N PHE A 170 6.24 10.43 -1.16
CA PHE A 170 5.39 9.65 -0.26
C PHE A 170 3.92 10.00 -0.39
N GLN A 171 3.56 11.12 -1.04
CA GLN A 171 2.17 11.53 -1.17
C GLN A 171 1.34 10.53 -1.99
N SER A 172 1.87 10.06 -3.13
CA SER A 172 1.19 9.04 -3.95
C SER A 172 1.03 7.74 -3.17
N MET A 173 2.08 7.27 -2.49
CA MET A 173 2.02 6.09 -1.61
C MET A 173 0.99 6.24 -0.49
N PHE A 174 0.95 7.40 0.17
CA PHE A 174 0.00 7.66 1.25
C PHE A 174 -1.45 7.58 0.75
N ILE A 175 -1.77 8.26 -0.36
CA ILE A 175 -3.11 8.22 -0.94
C ILE A 175 -3.47 6.81 -1.41
N TRP A 176 -2.52 6.09 -1.98
CA TRP A 176 -2.70 4.70 -2.38
C TRP A 176 -3.09 3.84 -1.17
N LEU A 177 -2.26 3.84 -0.12
CA LEU A 177 -2.46 3.04 1.09
C LEU A 177 -3.75 3.41 1.81
N LEU A 178 -4.04 4.70 1.88
CA LEU A 178 -5.24 5.19 2.57
C LEU A 178 -6.50 4.80 1.79
N THR A 179 -6.50 4.93 0.46
CA THR A 179 -7.61 4.48 -0.39
C THR A 179 -7.84 2.97 -0.25
N PHE A 180 -6.77 2.19 -0.34
CA PHE A 180 -6.82 0.73 -0.20
C PHE A 180 -7.42 0.31 1.15
N ASN A 181 -6.90 0.86 2.24
CA ASN A 181 -7.36 0.50 3.59
C ASN A 181 -8.76 1.04 3.90
N MET A 182 -9.13 2.24 3.44
CA MET A 182 -10.51 2.77 3.62
C MET A 182 -11.54 1.95 2.85
N MET A 183 -11.20 1.48 1.65
CA MET A 183 -12.04 0.55 0.90
C MET A 183 -12.25 -0.74 1.68
N GLN A 184 -11.18 -1.39 2.14
CA GLN A 184 -11.30 -2.63 2.90
C GLN A 184 -12.00 -2.44 4.25
N ALA A 185 -11.87 -1.28 4.88
CA ALA A 185 -12.58 -0.92 6.11
C ALA A 185 -14.09 -0.65 5.90
N GLY A 186 -14.53 -0.51 4.65
CA GLY A 186 -15.89 -0.06 4.32
C GLY A 186 -16.17 1.38 4.74
N ASP A 187 -15.14 2.22 4.83
CA ASP A 187 -15.26 3.64 5.20
C ASP A 187 -15.61 4.49 3.97
N ALA A 188 -16.91 4.49 3.63
CA ALA A 188 -17.42 5.24 2.49
C ALA A 188 -17.19 6.75 2.61
N ASN A 189 -17.28 7.32 3.82
CA ASN A 189 -17.10 8.75 4.03
C ASN A 189 -15.63 9.15 3.86
N GLY A 190 -14.72 8.35 4.41
CA GLY A 190 -13.28 8.53 4.20
C GLY A 190 -12.89 8.43 2.73
N LEU A 191 -13.40 7.42 2.02
CA LEU A 191 -13.18 7.26 0.58
C LEU A 191 -13.67 8.47 -0.21
N GLU A 192 -14.87 8.97 0.07
CA GLU A 192 -15.40 10.15 -0.62
C GLU A 192 -14.55 11.38 -0.36
N LYS A 193 -14.10 11.59 0.88
CA LYS A 193 -13.20 12.70 1.22
C LYS A 193 -11.87 12.60 0.47
N ILE A 194 -11.30 11.41 0.33
CA ILE A 194 -10.05 11.20 -0.43
C ILE A 194 -10.27 11.47 -1.92
N ILE A 195 -11.33 10.91 -2.50
CA ILE A 195 -11.67 11.12 -3.91
C ILE A 195 -11.81 12.62 -4.19
N GLU A 196 -12.54 13.35 -3.34
CA GLU A 196 -12.68 14.81 -3.51
C GLU A 196 -11.34 15.55 -3.29
N THR A 197 -10.49 15.08 -2.37
CA THR A 197 -9.14 15.65 -2.18
C THR A 197 -8.30 15.50 -3.44
N THR A 198 -8.33 14.35 -4.11
CA THR A 198 -7.58 14.11 -5.36
C THR A 198 -8.05 14.96 -6.54
N LYS A 199 -9.25 15.56 -6.46
CA LYS A 199 -9.81 16.47 -7.48
C LYS A 199 -9.43 17.93 -7.24
N GLN A 200 -8.97 18.29 -6.05
CA GLN A 200 -8.63 19.68 -5.72
C GLN A 200 -7.40 20.14 -6.51
N GLY A 201 -7.39 21.39 -6.98
CA GLY A 201 -6.24 21.96 -7.71
C GLY A 201 -4.96 22.11 -6.88
N THR A 202 -5.07 21.99 -5.55
CA THR A 202 -3.95 22.00 -4.60
C THR A 202 -3.30 20.63 -4.42
N TYR A 203 -3.93 19.55 -4.91
CA TYR A 203 -3.39 18.20 -4.83
C TYR A 203 -2.21 18.04 -5.79
N LYS A 204 -1.05 17.67 -5.24
CA LYS A 204 0.21 17.49 -5.98
C LYS A 204 0.57 16.03 -6.24
N GLY A 205 -0.20 15.08 -5.71
CA GLY A 205 0.04 13.67 -5.94
C GLY A 205 -0.39 13.21 -7.34
N GLU A 206 0.06 12.03 -7.72
CA GLU A 206 -0.14 11.49 -9.07
C GLU A 206 -1.47 10.71 -9.20
N ILE A 207 -2.09 10.34 -8.09
CA ILE A 207 -3.29 9.49 -8.09
C ILE A 207 -4.53 10.34 -8.38
N LYS A 208 -5.12 10.11 -9.54
CA LYS A 208 -6.42 10.65 -9.94
C LYS A 208 -7.33 9.52 -10.36
N PHE A 209 -8.62 9.69 -10.06
CA PHE A 209 -9.65 8.70 -10.39
C PHE A 209 -10.56 9.24 -11.49
N SER A 210 -10.85 8.39 -12.46
CA SER A 210 -11.95 8.58 -13.40
C SER A 210 -13.30 8.32 -12.71
N PRO A 211 -14.42 8.85 -13.25
CA PRO A 211 -15.74 8.59 -12.69
C PRO A 211 -16.08 7.09 -12.54
N ARG A 212 -15.54 6.26 -13.44
CA ARG A 212 -15.69 4.80 -13.39
C ARG A 212 -14.94 4.18 -12.21
N GLU A 213 -13.70 4.60 -11.98
CA GLU A 213 -12.89 4.14 -10.85
C GLU A 213 -13.46 4.59 -9.52
N GLU A 214 -14.01 5.81 -9.45
CA GLU A 214 -14.72 6.31 -8.26
C GLU A 214 -15.94 5.44 -7.92
N ASN A 215 -16.78 5.14 -8.91
CA ASN A 215 -17.94 4.26 -8.72
C ASN A 215 -17.50 2.86 -8.28
N PHE A 216 -16.40 2.36 -8.84
CA PHE A 216 -15.85 1.05 -8.46
C PHE A 216 -15.37 1.05 -7.00
N LEU A 217 -14.57 2.04 -6.60
CA LEU A 217 -14.09 2.23 -5.23
C LEU A 217 -15.25 2.34 -4.23
N LYS A 218 -16.25 3.20 -4.53
CA LYS A 218 -17.44 3.36 -3.69
C LYS A 218 -18.25 2.05 -3.62
N GLY A 219 -18.36 1.32 -4.73
CA GLY A 219 -19.01 0.00 -4.79
C GLY A 219 -18.32 -1.05 -3.92
N MET A 220 -16.99 -1.11 -3.98
CA MET A 220 -16.18 -2.00 -3.15
C MET A 220 -16.21 -1.60 -1.67
N GLY A 221 -16.15 -0.32 -1.34
CA GLY A 221 -16.32 0.15 0.05
C GLY A 221 -17.68 -0.26 0.64
N LYS A 222 -18.76 -0.13 -0.13
CA LYS A 222 -20.09 -0.61 0.28
C LYS A 222 -20.14 -2.13 0.44
N TYR A 223 -19.46 -2.87 -0.42
CA TYR A 223 -19.33 -4.33 -0.32
C TYR A 223 -18.70 -4.73 1.02
N TYR A 224 -17.55 -4.15 1.39
CA TYR A 224 -16.87 -4.44 2.66
C TYR A 224 -17.70 -4.01 3.88
N LYS A 225 -18.51 -2.95 3.76
CA LYS A 225 -19.49 -2.54 4.78
C LYS A 225 -20.72 -3.47 4.87
N LYS A 226 -20.85 -4.45 3.97
CA LYS A 226 -22.02 -5.34 3.82
C LYS A 226 -23.30 -4.63 3.33
N ASP A 227 -23.18 -3.43 2.74
CA ASP A 227 -24.26 -2.77 2.00
C ASP A 227 -24.30 -3.33 0.56
N TYR A 228 -24.84 -4.53 0.43
CA TYR A 228 -24.86 -5.26 -0.84
C TYR A 228 -25.72 -4.61 -1.92
N VAL A 229 -26.84 -3.99 -1.55
CA VAL A 229 -27.74 -3.34 -2.53
C VAL A 229 -27.06 -2.12 -3.14
N GLY A 230 -26.49 -1.26 -2.29
CA GLY A 230 -25.75 -0.09 -2.76
C GLY A 230 -24.48 -0.47 -3.51
N SER A 231 -23.80 -1.54 -3.09
CA SER A 231 -22.62 -2.07 -3.79
C SER A 231 -22.98 -2.54 -5.20
N LEU A 232 -24.01 -3.38 -5.36
CA LEU A 232 -24.45 -3.88 -6.67
C LEU A 232 -24.83 -2.76 -7.64
N SER A 233 -25.50 -1.71 -7.15
CA SER A 233 -25.87 -0.56 -7.98
C SER A 233 -24.65 0.13 -8.61
N LEU A 234 -23.56 0.25 -7.86
CA LEU A 234 -22.33 0.90 -8.31
C LEU A 234 -21.45 -0.06 -9.13
N LEU A 235 -21.26 -1.30 -8.69
CA LEU A 235 -20.40 -2.26 -9.38
C LEU A 235 -20.94 -2.65 -10.76
N ARG A 236 -22.26 -2.58 -10.99
CA ARG A 236 -22.85 -2.82 -12.31
C ARG A 236 -22.57 -1.69 -13.30
N SER A 237 -22.50 -0.44 -12.84
CA SER A 237 -22.22 0.70 -13.72
C SER A 237 -20.74 0.81 -14.15
N THR A 238 -19.86 0.02 -13.52
CA THR A 238 -18.41 0.02 -13.82
C THR A 238 -17.99 -1.06 -14.81
N LYS A 239 -18.92 -1.91 -15.24
CA LYS A 239 -18.63 -3.01 -16.18
C LYS A 239 -18.59 -2.49 -17.62
N THR A 240 -17.67 -3.02 -18.40
CA THR A 240 -17.53 -2.71 -19.83
C THR A 240 -17.68 -3.96 -20.69
N GLU A 241 -17.93 -3.77 -21.98
CA GLU A 241 -18.06 -4.88 -22.94
C GLU A 241 -16.75 -5.64 -23.12
N ASN A 242 -15.63 -4.90 -23.16
CA ASN A 242 -14.26 -5.41 -23.13
C ASN A 242 -13.84 -5.60 -21.67
N PRO A 243 -13.69 -6.84 -21.17
CA PRO A 243 -13.40 -7.08 -19.77
C PRO A 243 -11.96 -6.67 -19.43
N ASP A 244 -11.86 -5.71 -18.52
CA ASP A 244 -10.64 -5.33 -17.82
C ASP A 244 -10.71 -5.75 -16.35
N ARG A 245 -9.69 -5.42 -15.55
CA ARG A 245 -9.60 -5.83 -14.15
C ARG A 245 -10.76 -5.28 -13.29
N ILE A 246 -11.23 -4.05 -13.56
CA ILE A 246 -12.40 -3.48 -12.88
C ILE A 246 -13.64 -4.32 -13.18
N THR A 247 -13.89 -4.62 -14.47
CA THR A 247 -15.05 -5.40 -14.88
C THR A 247 -15.02 -6.81 -14.29
N GLU A 248 -13.86 -7.46 -14.35
CA GLU A 248 -13.62 -8.77 -13.74
C GLU A 248 -13.95 -8.74 -12.24
N THR A 249 -13.31 -7.85 -11.49
CA THR A 249 -13.48 -7.74 -10.04
C THR A 249 -14.92 -7.40 -9.66
N SER A 250 -15.58 -6.51 -10.41
CA SER A 250 -17.01 -6.20 -10.23
C SER A 250 -17.91 -7.43 -10.43
N ILE A 251 -17.60 -8.29 -11.42
CA ILE A 251 -18.36 -9.52 -11.67
C ILE A 251 -18.13 -10.55 -10.57
N LEU A 252 -16.87 -10.78 -10.18
CA LEU A 252 -16.51 -11.70 -9.10
C LEU A 252 -17.17 -11.26 -7.78
N THR A 253 -17.14 -9.97 -7.49
CA THR A 253 -17.76 -9.39 -6.29
C THR A 253 -19.29 -9.52 -6.35
N GLU A 254 -19.94 -9.25 -7.49
CA GLU A 254 -21.39 -9.46 -7.63
C GLU A 254 -21.80 -10.92 -7.42
N ALA A 255 -21.06 -11.88 -7.98
CA ALA A 255 -21.32 -13.30 -7.76
C ALA A 255 -21.18 -13.67 -6.28
N THR A 256 -20.16 -13.12 -5.60
CA THR A 256 -19.93 -13.32 -4.16
C THR A 256 -21.05 -12.72 -3.33
N ILE A 257 -21.55 -11.53 -3.69
CA ILE A 257 -22.73 -10.92 -3.06
C ILE A 257 -23.95 -11.85 -3.18
N PHE A 258 -24.23 -12.39 -4.38
CA PHE A 258 -25.35 -13.33 -4.55
C PHE A 258 -25.19 -14.56 -3.67
N HIS A 259 -23.98 -15.12 -3.57
CA HIS A 259 -23.71 -16.22 -2.66
C HIS A 259 -24.01 -15.86 -1.18
N MET A 260 -23.55 -14.69 -0.71
CA MET A 260 -23.81 -14.21 0.65
C MET A 260 -25.30 -13.94 0.92
N GLN A 261 -26.07 -13.56 -0.11
CA GLN A 261 -27.52 -13.31 -0.03
C GLN A 261 -28.38 -14.55 -0.24
N ASN A 262 -27.81 -15.76 -0.19
CA ASN A 262 -28.51 -17.03 -0.44
C ASN A 262 -28.99 -17.26 -1.88
N LEU A 263 -28.46 -16.52 -2.85
CA LEU A 263 -28.77 -16.65 -4.27
C LEU A 263 -27.61 -17.32 -5.03
N THR A 264 -26.99 -18.34 -4.44
CA THR A 264 -25.73 -18.94 -4.94
C THR A 264 -25.81 -19.43 -6.37
N GLN A 265 -26.93 -20.03 -6.80
CA GLN A 265 -27.09 -20.46 -8.20
C GLN A 265 -26.95 -19.28 -9.17
N LYS A 266 -27.55 -18.13 -8.84
CA LYS A 266 -27.44 -16.90 -9.65
C LYS A 266 -26.00 -16.39 -9.73
N GLY A 267 -25.23 -16.55 -8.64
CA GLY A 267 -23.79 -16.24 -8.62
C GLY A 267 -23.00 -17.17 -9.55
N ILE A 268 -23.25 -18.48 -9.49
CA ILE A 268 -22.60 -19.47 -10.36
C ILE A 268 -22.95 -19.22 -11.83
N ASP A 269 -24.23 -19.00 -12.15
CA ASP A 269 -24.67 -18.74 -13.52
C ASP A 269 -23.98 -17.49 -14.10
N LEU A 270 -23.80 -16.44 -13.29
CA LEU A 270 -23.08 -15.23 -13.69
C LEU A 270 -21.59 -15.52 -13.99
N LEU A 271 -20.94 -16.32 -13.14
CA LEU A 271 -19.54 -16.70 -13.30
C LEU A 271 -19.33 -17.62 -14.52
N GLU A 272 -20.28 -18.50 -14.81
CA GLU A 272 -20.27 -19.36 -16.00
C GLU A 272 -20.27 -18.55 -17.29
N VAL A 273 -21.23 -17.63 -17.42
CA VAL A 273 -21.35 -16.75 -18.60
C VAL A 273 -20.07 -15.93 -18.78
N TYR A 274 -19.50 -15.43 -17.68
CA TYR A 274 -18.27 -14.65 -17.75
C TYR A 274 -17.03 -15.50 -18.07
N TYR A 275 -16.92 -16.72 -17.55
CA TYR A 275 -15.83 -17.63 -17.85
C TYR A 275 -15.81 -18.02 -19.34
N GLU A 276 -16.97 -18.26 -19.94
CA GLU A 276 -17.08 -18.49 -21.38
C GLU A 276 -16.68 -17.25 -22.19
N LYS A 277 -17.20 -16.07 -21.83
CA LYS A 277 -16.89 -14.81 -22.53
C LYS A 277 -15.41 -14.42 -22.44
N SER A 278 -14.74 -14.73 -21.34
CA SER A 278 -13.30 -14.48 -21.14
C SER A 278 -12.40 -15.52 -21.83
N GLY A 279 -12.97 -16.47 -22.58
CA GLY A 279 -12.22 -17.48 -23.31
C GLY A 279 -11.63 -18.58 -22.41
N LYS A 280 -12.25 -18.83 -21.24
CA LYS A 280 -11.85 -19.87 -20.26
C LYS A 280 -10.43 -19.69 -19.71
N ARG A 281 -9.96 -18.44 -19.61
CA ARG A 281 -8.58 -18.13 -19.21
C ARG A 281 -8.39 -17.83 -17.73
N ASN A 282 -9.48 -17.75 -16.95
CA ASN A 282 -9.42 -17.28 -15.57
C ASN A 282 -9.63 -18.42 -14.55
N PRO A 283 -8.55 -19.00 -13.98
CA PRO A 283 -8.65 -20.08 -13.00
C PRO A 283 -9.25 -19.64 -11.66
N GLU A 284 -9.25 -18.34 -11.34
CA GLU A 284 -9.82 -17.80 -10.10
C GLU A 284 -11.33 -18.09 -10.04
N ILE A 285 -12.02 -17.98 -11.18
CA ILE A 285 -13.45 -18.28 -11.29
C ILE A 285 -13.75 -19.73 -10.89
N LEU A 286 -12.93 -20.68 -11.33
CA LEU A 286 -13.10 -22.09 -10.99
C LEU A 286 -12.92 -22.33 -9.49
N ASN A 287 -11.96 -21.65 -8.87
CA ASN A 287 -11.72 -21.73 -7.43
C ASN A 287 -12.90 -21.15 -6.63
N ILE A 288 -13.44 -20.01 -7.06
CA ILE A 288 -14.61 -19.38 -6.43
C ILE A 288 -15.84 -20.29 -6.54
N VAL A 289 -16.14 -20.81 -7.74
CA VAL A 289 -17.29 -21.71 -7.94
C VAL A 289 -17.14 -22.99 -7.11
N ARG A 290 -15.93 -23.56 -7.05
CA ARG A 290 -15.64 -24.73 -6.21
C ARG A 290 -15.95 -24.45 -4.73
N GLN A 291 -15.53 -23.29 -4.22
CA GLN A 291 -15.80 -22.87 -2.85
C GLN A 291 -17.30 -22.68 -2.60
N MET A 292 -18.02 -22.02 -3.52
CA MET A 292 -19.47 -21.80 -3.41
C MET A 292 -20.27 -23.11 -3.33
N ILE A 293 -19.87 -24.14 -4.10
CA ILE A 293 -20.51 -25.46 -4.09
C ILE A 293 -20.18 -26.22 -2.81
N LYS A 294 -18.95 -26.11 -2.31
CA LYS A 294 -18.54 -26.70 -1.03
C LYS A 294 -19.39 -26.14 0.13
N ASP A 295 -19.63 -24.84 0.12
CA ASP A 295 -20.43 -24.17 1.14
C ASP A 295 -21.93 -24.45 0.99
N ARG A 296 -22.40 -24.81 -0.22
CA ARG A 296 -23.80 -25.17 -0.49
C ARG A 296 -23.94 -26.41 -1.38
N PRO A 297 -23.80 -27.61 -0.78
CA PRO A 297 -23.94 -28.88 -1.49
C PRO A 297 -25.36 -29.01 -2.04
N GLY A 298 -25.54 -28.86 -3.36
CA GLY A 298 -26.85 -28.88 -4.02
C GLY A 298 -26.98 -27.87 -5.16
N THR A 299 -26.09 -26.87 -5.20
CA THR A 299 -25.95 -26.01 -6.37
C THR A 299 -25.29 -26.74 -7.54
N LYS A 300 -25.74 -26.46 -8.76
CA LYS A 300 -25.24 -27.11 -9.99
C LYS A 300 -24.34 -26.15 -10.75
N THR A 301 -23.29 -26.69 -11.36
CA THR A 301 -22.44 -25.93 -12.31
C THR A 301 -22.16 -26.75 -13.56
N LYS A 302 -21.96 -26.04 -14.67
CA LYS A 302 -21.49 -26.56 -15.96
C LYS A 302 -19.97 -26.49 -16.09
N LEU A 303 -19.28 -25.78 -15.19
CA LEU A 303 -17.83 -25.65 -15.21
C LEU A 303 -17.17 -26.95 -14.74
N ASP A 304 -16.11 -27.36 -15.43
CA ASP A 304 -15.25 -28.43 -14.96
C ASP A 304 -14.36 -27.92 -13.82
N ILE A 305 -14.82 -28.12 -12.60
CA ILE A 305 -14.16 -27.66 -11.38
C ILE A 305 -13.28 -28.73 -10.72
N GLY A 306 -13.12 -29.90 -11.34
CA GLY A 306 -12.39 -31.03 -10.77
C GLY A 306 -13.04 -31.61 -9.49
N PRO A 307 -12.38 -32.55 -8.79
CA PRO A 307 -12.95 -33.20 -7.61
C PRO A 307 -13.08 -32.23 -6.42
N LEU A 308 -14.23 -32.28 -5.74
CA LEU A 308 -14.47 -31.59 -4.48
C LEU A 308 -13.75 -32.35 -3.35
N LYS A 309 -12.60 -31.84 -2.88
CA LYS A 309 -11.91 -32.33 -1.68
C LYS A 309 -12.24 -31.49 -0.44
#